data_AF-A0A7C4NXJ3-F1
#
_entry.id   AF-A0A7C4NXJ3-F1
#
_cell.length_a   1.000
_cell.length_b   1.000
_cell.length_c   1.000
_cell.angle_alpha   90.00
_cell.angle_beta   90.00
_cell.angle_gamma   90.00
#
_symmetry.space_group_name_H-M   'P 1'
#
loop_
_entity.id
_entity.type
_entity.pdbx_description
1 polymer ?
#
loop_
_entity_poly.entity_id
_entity_poly.type
_entity_poly.pdbx_seq_one_letter_code
_entity_poly.pdbx_strand_id
1 'polypeptide(L)'
;MIILFFYSIRVQSKAVTYKIKLKNADDYVWLDDFAYEWLSKEPYYAKLDLLNNLRRHSSGCAVFQKNWRKLSGGYKTETIYLHRLIAEKYLSHEKTPEKWLVSAKNGNKLDCRVENLCFRSRSLASRYRKTRSRTGYVGVYKELKRYRAVISIDGKLVHLGMFDTAEEAAAAYRRAQRELLKKEDKSKKS
;
A
#
# COMPACT_ATOMS: atom_id res chain seq x y z
N MET A 1 4.35 -28.17 -25.68
CA MET A 1 4.50 -26.69 -25.74
C MET A 1 3.12 -26.02 -25.88
N ILE A 2 2.28 -26.02 -24.84
CA ILE A 2 0.86 -25.57 -24.93
C ILE A 2 0.51 -24.53 -23.83
N ILE A 3 1.48 -23.78 -23.27
CA ILE A 3 1.21 -22.87 -22.13
C ILE A 3 1.36 -21.38 -22.48
N LEU A 4 1.62 -21.01 -23.73
CA LEU A 4 1.90 -19.60 -24.09
C LEU A 4 0.77 -18.85 -24.82
N PHE A 5 -0.40 -19.45 -25.04
CA PHE A 5 -1.43 -18.85 -25.91
C PHE A 5 -2.76 -18.45 -25.24
N PHE A 6 -2.80 -18.33 -23.92
CA PHE A 6 -4.00 -17.84 -23.20
C PHE A 6 -3.92 -16.39 -22.68
N TYR A 7 -2.85 -15.66 -23.01
CA TYR A 7 -2.67 -14.26 -22.58
C TYR A 7 -3.04 -13.22 -23.65
N SER A 8 -3.71 -13.64 -24.72
CA SER A 8 -4.13 -12.73 -25.79
C SER A 8 -5.56 -13.05 -26.23
N ILE A 9 -6.53 -12.67 -25.39
CA ILE A 9 -7.86 -12.14 -25.73
C ILE A 9 -8.40 -11.59 -24.39
N ARG A 10 -8.06 -10.35 -24.07
CA ARG A 10 -8.90 -9.54 -23.18
C ARG A 10 -9.59 -8.54 -24.07
N VAL A 11 -10.82 -8.88 -24.44
CA VAL A 11 -11.81 -7.98 -25.03
C VAL A 11 -11.76 -6.66 -24.27
N GLN A 12 -11.75 -5.54 -24.99
CA GLN A 12 -11.90 -4.19 -24.45
C GLN A 12 -13.31 -4.01 -23.86
N SER A 13 -13.68 -4.77 -22.84
CA SER A 13 -14.84 -4.48 -22.01
C SER A 13 -14.47 -3.35 -21.06
N LYS A 14 -15.25 -2.27 -21.05
CA LYS A 14 -15.11 -1.17 -20.09
C LYS A 14 -14.85 -1.75 -18.70
N ALA A 15 -13.72 -1.41 -18.09
CA ALA A 15 -13.35 -1.90 -16.76
C ALA A 15 -14.43 -1.46 -15.76
N VAL A 16 -15.29 -2.40 -15.37
CA VAL A 16 -16.35 -2.13 -14.39
C VAL A 16 -15.67 -2.00 -13.04
N THR A 17 -15.87 -0.85 -12.39
CA THR A 17 -15.37 -0.61 -11.03
C THR A 17 -16.48 -0.85 -10.03
N TYR A 18 -16.24 -1.73 -9.06
CA TYR A 18 -17.17 -1.99 -7.97
C TYR A 18 -16.86 -1.09 -6.78
N LYS A 19 -17.91 -0.55 -6.14
CA LYS A 19 -17.82 0.23 -4.91
C LYS A 19 -18.52 -0.52 -3.78
N ILE A 20 -17.78 -0.90 -2.75
CA ILE A 20 -18.29 -1.67 -1.61
C ILE A 20 -18.33 -0.78 -0.38
N LYS A 21 -19.51 -0.65 0.23
CA LYS A 21 -19.70 0.13 1.45
C LYS A 21 -19.03 -0.55 2.64
N LEU A 22 -18.30 0.22 3.45
CA LEU A 22 -17.70 -0.27 4.69
C LEU A 22 -18.73 -0.23 5.82
N LYS A 23 -18.81 -1.30 6.63
CA LYS A 23 -19.87 -1.42 7.64
C LYS A 23 -19.79 -0.45 8.82
N ASN A 24 -18.64 0.18 9.04
CA ASN A 24 -18.38 1.05 10.19
C ASN A 24 -17.99 2.49 9.79
N ALA A 25 -18.17 2.87 8.53
CA ALA A 25 -17.83 4.19 8.03
C ALA A 25 -18.67 4.48 6.77
N ASP A 26 -18.95 5.76 6.50
CA ASP A 26 -19.58 6.16 5.24
C ASP A 26 -18.54 6.29 4.11
N ASP A 27 -17.79 5.19 3.93
CA ASP A 27 -16.68 5.08 3.00
C ASP A 27 -16.87 3.87 2.10
N TYR A 28 -16.28 3.93 0.91
CA TYR A 28 -16.38 2.89 -0.10
C TYR A 28 -15.01 2.41 -0.53
N VAL A 29 -14.88 1.09 -0.68
CA VAL A 29 -13.71 0.43 -1.28
C VAL A 29 -13.95 0.26 -2.76
N TRP A 30 -12.93 0.55 -3.57
CA TRP A 30 -13.00 0.41 -5.01
C TRP A 30 -12.24 -0.83 -5.44
N LEU A 31 -12.87 -1.66 -6.28
CA LEU A 31 -12.33 -2.91 -6.78
C LEU A 31 -12.50 -3.02 -8.29
N ASP A 32 -11.58 -3.73 -8.94
CA ASP A 32 -11.81 -4.22 -10.29
C ASP A 32 -12.90 -5.30 -10.30
N ASP A 33 -13.57 -5.44 -11.43
CA ASP A 33 -14.57 -6.48 -11.68
C ASP A 33 -14.07 -7.89 -11.40
N PHE A 34 -12.92 -8.26 -11.94
CA PHE A 34 -12.36 -9.60 -11.76
C PHE A 34 -11.97 -9.87 -10.30
N ALA A 35 -11.58 -8.84 -9.54
CA ALA A 35 -11.25 -8.97 -8.12
C ALA A 35 -12.52 -9.14 -7.29
N TYR A 36 -13.58 -8.38 -7.60
CA TYR A 36 -14.90 -8.52 -6.99
C TYR A 36 -15.48 -9.93 -7.24
N GLU A 37 -15.43 -10.39 -8.49
CA GLU A 37 -15.95 -11.71 -8.85
C GLU A 37 -15.23 -12.84 -8.14
N TRP A 38 -13.89 -12.78 -8.11
CA TRP A 38 -13.10 -13.79 -7.41
C TRP A 38 -13.43 -13.83 -5.91
N LEU A 39 -13.48 -12.68 -5.24
CA LEU A 39 -13.81 -12.60 -3.82
C LEU A 39 -15.24 -13.08 -3.52
N SER A 40 -16.16 -12.95 -4.48
CA SER A 40 -17.55 -13.40 -4.35
C SER A 40 -17.70 -14.91 -4.57
N LYS A 41 -16.89 -15.50 -5.47
CA LYS A 41 -17.03 -16.91 -5.90
C LYS A 41 -16.13 -17.87 -5.10
N GLU A 42 -15.01 -17.40 -4.56
CA GLU A 42 -14.09 -18.24 -3.78
C GLU A 42 -14.78 -18.76 -2.50
N PRO A 43 -14.91 -20.09 -2.30
CA PRO A 43 -15.70 -20.67 -1.22
C PRO A 43 -15.34 -20.16 0.18
N TYR A 44 -14.05 -19.92 0.43
CA TYR A 44 -13.59 -19.40 1.72
C TYR A 44 -14.07 -17.96 1.98
N TYR A 45 -13.94 -17.05 1.01
CA TYR A 45 -14.36 -15.65 1.17
C TYR A 45 -15.88 -15.48 1.14
N ALA A 46 -16.57 -16.28 0.32
CA ALA A 46 -18.02 -16.35 0.31
C ALA A 46 -18.57 -16.80 1.66
N LYS A 47 -18.00 -17.86 2.27
CA LYS A 47 -18.38 -18.34 3.61
C LYS A 47 -18.16 -17.29 4.70
N LEU A 48 -17.15 -16.43 4.56
CA LEU A 48 -16.91 -15.33 5.49
C LEU A 48 -17.84 -14.13 5.26
N ASP A 49 -18.63 -14.14 4.18
CA ASP A 49 -19.35 -12.97 3.69
C ASP A 49 -18.43 -11.74 3.65
N LEU A 50 -17.22 -11.94 3.10
CA LEU A 50 -16.10 -11.04 3.30
C LEU A 50 -16.41 -9.63 2.81
N LEU A 51 -17.01 -9.49 1.62
CA LEU A 51 -17.29 -8.21 0.98
C LEU A 51 -18.26 -7.36 1.79
N ASN A 52 -19.35 -7.95 2.31
CA ASN A 52 -20.33 -7.24 3.13
C ASN A 52 -19.81 -6.93 4.54
N ASN A 53 -18.77 -7.64 5.00
CA ASN A 53 -18.20 -7.48 6.33
C ASN A 53 -16.91 -6.64 6.39
N LEU A 54 -16.54 -6.01 5.28
CA LEU A 54 -15.41 -5.08 5.25
C LEU A 54 -15.65 -3.88 6.16
N ARG A 55 -14.61 -3.49 6.89
CA ARG A 55 -14.59 -2.32 7.77
C ARG A 55 -13.35 -1.46 7.51
N ARG A 56 -13.47 -0.17 7.79
CA ARG A 56 -12.33 0.76 7.82
C ARG A 56 -11.50 0.51 9.08
N HIS A 57 -10.23 0.17 8.87
CA HIS A 57 -9.24 0.04 9.94
C HIS A 57 -8.67 1.40 10.35
N SER A 58 -8.08 1.50 11.55
CA SER A 58 -7.44 2.74 12.05
C SER A 58 -6.28 3.21 11.17
N SER A 59 -5.67 2.31 10.41
CA SER A 59 -4.64 2.63 9.40
C SER A 59 -5.21 3.24 8.12
N GLY A 60 -6.54 3.28 7.96
CA GLY A 60 -7.26 3.81 6.80
C GLY A 60 -7.48 2.82 5.66
N CYS A 61 -7.05 1.56 5.79
CA CYS A 61 -7.33 0.52 4.79
C CYS A 61 -8.62 -0.25 5.12
N ALA A 62 -9.14 -0.95 4.11
CA ALA A 62 -10.25 -1.88 4.29
C ALA A 62 -9.75 -3.24 4.77
N VAL A 63 -10.42 -3.76 5.80
CA VAL A 63 -10.12 -5.06 6.41
C VAL A 63 -11.38 -5.83 6.72
N PHE A 64 -11.29 -7.15 6.74
CA PHE A 64 -12.22 -8.02 7.44
C PHE A 64 -11.59 -8.47 8.76
N GLN A 65 -12.34 -8.44 9.86
CA GLN A 65 -11.86 -8.86 11.18
C GLN A 65 -12.89 -9.73 11.88
N LYS A 66 -12.45 -10.88 12.40
CA LYS A 66 -13.30 -11.81 13.16
C LYS A 66 -12.57 -12.33 14.38
N ASN A 67 -13.27 -12.40 15.51
CA ASN A 67 -12.75 -12.94 16.77
C ASN A 67 -13.24 -14.38 16.94
N TRP A 68 -12.31 -15.26 17.29
CA TRP A 68 -12.54 -16.68 17.54
C TRP A 68 -12.22 -16.98 19.00
N ARG A 69 -13.13 -17.61 19.73
CA ARG A 69 -12.88 -18.03 21.11
C ARG A 69 -11.96 -19.26 21.09
N LYS A 70 -10.86 -19.22 21.84
CA LYS A 70 -9.93 -20.36 21.95
C LYS A 70 -10.42 -21.35 23.00
N LEU A 71 -10.12 -22.63 22.80
CA LEU A 71 -10.40 -23.70 23.77
C LEU A 71 -9.62 -23.49 25.08
N SER A 72 -8.40 -22.94 25.00
CA SER A 72 -7.52 -22.62 26.14
C SER A 72 -7.95 -21.39 26.95
N GLY A 73 -9.12 -20.82 26.65
CA GLY A 73 -9.49 -19.47 27.11
C GLY A 73 -8.88 -18.36 26.24
N GLY A 74 -9.55 -17.21 26.21
CA GLY A 74 -9.17 -16.04 25.42
C GLY A 74 -9.71 -16.04 23.98
N TYR A 75 -9.31 -15.02 23.21
CA TYR A 75 -9.75 -14.79 21.84
C TYR A 75 -8.56 -14.78 20.87
N LYS A 76 -8.79 -15.21 19.63
CA LYS A 76 -7.91 -15.03 18.48
C LYS A 76 -8.60 -14.10 17.49
N THR A 77 -7.98 -12.99 17.15
CA THR A 77 -8.46 -12.11 16.08
C THR A 77 -7.82 -12.51 14.77
N GLU A 78 -8.63 -12.86 13.78
CA GLU A 78 -8.22 -13.02 12.39
C GLU A 78 -8.49 -11.72 11.64
N THR A 79 -7.49 -11.21 10.92
CA THR A 79 -7.60 -9.98 10.13
C THR A 79 -7.16 -10.24 8.70
N ILE A 80 -8.06 -10.00 7.74
CA ILE A 80 -7.76 -10.04 6.31
C ILE A 80 -7.66 -8.61 5.80
N TYR A 81 -6.49 -8.24 5.30
CA TYR A 81 -6.25 -6.95 4.69
C TYR A 81 -6.56 -7.04 3.19
N LEU A 82 -7.61 -6.34 2.74
CA LEU A 82 -8.12 -6.52 1.38
C LEU A 82 -7.09 -6.17 0.30
N HIS A 83 -6.45 -5.00 0.42
CA HIS A 83 -5.38 -4.58 -0.49
C HIS A 83 -4.24 -5.61 -0.58
N ARG A 84 -3.87 -6.23 0.55
CA ARG A 84 -2.82 -7.24 0.58
C ARG A 84 -3.27 -8.52 -0.12
N LEU A 85 -4.49 -8.97 0.16
CA LEU A 85 -5.07 -10.15 -0.45
C LEU A 85 -5.11 -10.05 -1.98
N ILE A 86 -5.56 -8.91 -2.49
CA ILE A 86 -5.63 -8.65 -3.94
C ILE A 86 -4.21 -8.58 -4.54
N ALA A 87 -3.28 -7.88 -3.90
CA ALA A 87 -1.90 -7.80 -4.40
C ALA A 87 -1.19 -9.17 -4.38
N GLU A 88 -1.41 -10.01 -3.36
CA GLU A 88 -0.87 -11.37 -3.33
C GLU A 88 -1.47 -12.26 -4.43
N LYS A 89 -2.73 -12.03 -4.83
CA LYS A 89 -3.37 -12.77 -5.93
C LYS A 89 -2.88 -12.35 -7.32
N TYR A 90 -2.79 -11.04 -7.59
CA TYR A 90 -2.59 -10.51 -8.95
C TYR A 90 -1.20 -9.92 -9.19
N LEU A 91 -0.47 -9.53 -8.14
CA LEU A 91 0.83 -8.84 -8.23
C LEU A 91 1.96 -9.64 -7.56
N SER A 92 1.77 -10.92 -7.26
CA SER A 92 2.78 -11.76 -6.60
C SER A 92 4.11 -11.80 -7.33
N HIS A 93 4.09 -11.69 -8.67
CA HIS A 93 5.28 -11.62 -9.51
C HIS A 93 6.13 -10.35 -9.30
N GLU A 94 5.55 -9.27 -8.76
CA GLU A 94 6.29 -8.04 -8.40
C GLU A 94 6.91 -8.10 -7.00
N LYS A 95 6.55 -9.12 -6.20
CA LYS A 95 6.99 -9.25 -4.81
C LYS A 95 8.44 -9.74 -4.74
N THR A 96 9.29 -9.03 -4.02
CA THR A 96 10.67 -9.44 -3.73
C THR A 96 10.93 -9.47 -2.22
N PRO A 97 12.02 -10.08 -1.73
CA PRO A 97 12.38 -10.04 -0.31
C PRO A 97 12.52 -8.60 0.24
N GLU A 98 12.95 -7.66 -0.61
CA GLU A 98 13.11 -6.23 -0.26
C GLU A 98 11.80 -5.45 -0.42
N LYS A 99 10.92 -5.89 -1.33
CA LYS A 99 9.64 -5.27 -1.68
C LYS A 99 8.49 -6.23 -1.40
N TRP A 100 8.09 -6.30 -0.14
CA TRP A 100 7.00 -7.17 0.32
C TRP A 100 5.79 -6.41 0.89
N LEU A 101 5.92 -5.10 1.14
CA LEU A 101 4.86 -4.30 1.72
C LEU A 101 3.94 -3.74 0.64
N VAL A 102 2.66 -4.12 0.70
CA VAL A 102 1.65 -3.63 -0.24
C VAL A 102 1.26 -2.18 0.09
N SER A 103 1.16 -1.34 -0.94
CA SER A 103 0.77 0.07 -0.81
C SER A 103 -0.07 0.54 -2.00
N ALA A 104 -0.87 1.59 -1.78
CA ALA A 104 -1.61 2.29 -2.82
C ALA A 104 -0.73 3.34 -3.51
N LYS A 105 -0.65 3.34 -4.85
CA LYS A 105 0.15 4.27 -5.65
C LYS A 105 -0.34 5.70 -5.50
N ASN A 106 -1.66 5.91 -5.52
CA ASN A 106 -2.31 7.21 -5.31
C ASN A 106 -2.45 7.62 -3.83
N GLY A 107 -2.00 6.79 -2.88
CA GLY A 107 -2.13 7.04 -1.44
C GLY A 107 -3.52 6.77 -0.84
N ASN A 108 -4.55 6.54 -1.66
CA ASN A 108 -5.86 6.12 -1.20
C ASN A 108 -5.89 4.60 -0.94
N LYS A 109 -5.91 4.22 0.33
CA LYS A 109 -5.90 2.81 0.76
C LYS A 109 -7.24 2.08 0.60
N LEU A 110 -8.29 2.80 0.22
CA LEU A 110 -9.59 2.22 -0.11
C LEU A 110 -9.73 1.97 -1.62
N ASP A 111 -8.84 2.55 -2.44
CA ASP A 111 -8.72 2.19 -3.84
C ASP A 111 -7.85 0.94 -3.98
N CYS A 112 -8.51 -0.22 -3.94
CA CYS A 112 -7.89 -1.55 -3.99
C CYS A 112 -7.86 -2.14 -5.40
N ARG A 113 -8.07 -1.33 -6.44
CA ARG A 113 -7.88 -1.75 -7.83
C ARG A 113 -6.41 -2.14 -8.06
N VAL A 114 -6.18 -3.21 -8.81
CA VAL A 114 -4.86 -3.81 -9.04
C VAL A 114 -3.89 -2.80 -9.63
N GLU A 115 -4.34 -1.94 -10.55
CA GLU A 115 -3.52 -0.88 -11.13
C GLU A 115 -2.97 0.10 -10.08
N ASN A 116 -3.71 0.32 -8.99
CA ASN A 116 -3.33 1.21 -7.90
C ASN A 116 -2.51 0.51 -6.81
N LEU A 117 -2.41 -0.81 -6.81
CA LEU A 117 -1.63 -1.56 -5.83
C LEU A 117 -0.19 -1.79 -6.34
N CYS A 118 0.74 -1.91 -5.41
CA CYS A 118 2.12 -2.30 -5.70
C CYS A 118 2.83 -2.83 -4.46
N PHE A 119 3.86 -3.64 -4.67
CA PHE A 119 4.82 -4.01 -3.65
C PHE A 119 5.92 -2.96 -3.52
N ARG A 120 6.22 -2.55 -2.29
CA ARG A 120 7.22 -1.53 -1.97
C ARG A 120 8.12 -1.98 -0.83
N SER A 121 9.31 -1.40 -0.77
CA SER A 121 10.18 -1.54 0.40
C SER A 121 9.62 -0.77 1.58
N ARG A 122 9.98 -1.21 2.79
CA ARG A 122 9.53 -0.56 4.04
C ARG A 122 9.99 0.90 4.12
N SER A 123 11.21 1.17 3.65
CA SER A 123 11.80 2.51 3.58
C SER A 123 10.98 3.41 2.66
N LEU A 124 10.67 2.95 1.43
CA LEU A 124 9.88 3.71 0.47
C LEU A 124 8.48 3.99 1.00
N ALA A 125 7.78 3.01 1.54
CA ALA A 125 6.46 3.23 2.16
C ALA A 125 6.48 4.23 3.32
N SER A 126 7.60 4.31 4.07
CA SER A 126 7.77 5.32 5.12
C SER A 126 7.89 6.73 4.53
N ARG A 127 8.61 6.90 3.42
CA ARG A 127 8.82 8.19 2.75
C ARG A 127 7.50 8.80 2.22
N TYR A 128 6.54 7.98 1.83
CA TYR A 128 5.22 8.42 1.35
C TYR A 128 4.18 8.62 2.46
N ARG A 129 4.54 8.36 3.73
CA ARG A 129 3.61 8.56 4.83
C ARG A 129 3.46 10.06 5.11
N LYS A 130 2.22 10.49 5.36
CA LYS A 130 1.96 11.83 5.92
C LYS A 130 2.73 12.00 7.23
N THR A 131 3.54 13.04 7.32
CA THR A 131 4.30 13.36 8.54
C THR A 131 3.38 13.91 9.62
N ARG A 132 3.76 13.66 10.88
CA ARG A 132 3.20 14.32 12.08
C ARG A 132 4.25 15.18 12.77
N SER A 133 5.39 15.44 12.12
CA SER A 133 6.46 16.24 12.68
C SER A 133 6.00 17.69 12.87
N ARG A 134 6.58 18.35 13.88
CA ARG A 134 6.38 19.79 14.14
C ARG A 134 6.82 20.66 12.96
N THR A 135 7.72 20.14 12.12
CA THR A 135 8.20 20.81 10.91
C THR A 135 7.21 20.73 9.76
N GLY A 136 6.22 19.83 9.79
CA GLY A 136 5.29 19.63 8.68
C GLY A 136 5.87 18.89 7.47
N TYR A 137 7.18 18.57 7.48
CA TYR A 137 7.86 17.91 6.36
C TYR A 137 8.46 16.55 6.75
N VAL A 138 8.35 15.58 5.85
CA VAL A 138 8.94 14.24 6.02
C VAL A 138 10.47 14.35 5.96
N GLY A 139 11.16 13.69 6.91
CA GLY A 139 12.62 13.66 6.94
C GLY A 139 13.29 14.98 7.34
N VAL A 140 12.51 15.95 7.83
CA VAL A 140 13.02 17.25 8.30
C VAL A 140 12.86 17.36 9.81
N TYR A 141 13.97 17.61 10.49
CA TYR A 141 14.06 17.72 11.94
C TYR A 141 14.59 19.10 12.33
N LYS A 142 13.98 19.74 13.33
CA LYS A 142 14.49 21.01 13.86
C LYS A 142 15.59 20.73 14.88
N GLU A 143 16.74 21.36 14.70
CA GLU A 143 17.90 21.27 15.60
C GLU A 143 18.37 22.68 15.95
N LEU A 144 18.08 23.10 17.19
CA LEU A 144 18.31 24.47 17.67
C LEU A 144 17.68 25.50 16.71
N LYS A 145 18.54 26.26 16.00
CA LYS A 145 18.17 27.32 15.06
C LYS A 145 18.13 26.86 13.59
N ARG A 146 18.45 25.59 13.32
CA ARG A 146 18.58 25.06 11.95
C ARG A 146 17.70 23.84 11.74
N TYR A 147 17.59 23.40 10.50
CA TYR A 147 16.76 22.28 10.06
C TYR A 147 17.63 21.23 9.38
N ARG A 148 17.62 20.02 9.92
CA ARG A 148 18.34 18.87 9.37
C ARG A 148 17.44 18.10 8.42
N ALA A 149 17.93 17.81 7.21
CA ALA A 149 17.28 16.91 6.27
C ALA A 149 17.97 15.53 6.29
N VAL A 150 17.18 14.47 6.43
CA VAL A 150 17.67 13.08 6.46
C VAL A 150 16.73 12.18 5.65
N ILE A 151 17.29 11.28 4.85
CA ILE A 151 16.52 10.28 4.10
C ILE A 151 16.96 8.86 4.46
N SER A 152 16.01 7.94 4.56
CA SER A 152 16.31 6.51 4.78
C SER A 152 16.43 5.78 3.45
N ILE A 153 17.56 5.09 3.26
CA ILE A 153 17.89 4.24 2.11
C ILE A 153 18.30 2.88 2.68
N ASP A 154 17.54 1.83 2.34
CA ASP A 154 17.82 0.45 2.77
C ASP A 154 18.10 0.29 4.27
N GLY A 155 17.31 1.01 5.08
CA GLY A 155 17.42 0.99 6.55
C GLY A 155 18.48 1.92 7.14
N LYS A 156 19.35 2.52 6.32
CA LYS A 156 20.38 3.48 6.75
C LYS A 156 19.87 4.91 6.60
N LEU A 157 20.19 5.76 7.57
CA LEU A 157 19.89 7.19 7.53
C LEU A 157 21.03 7.94 6.85
N VAL A 158 20.71 8.70 5.79
CA VAL A 158 21.65 9.53 5.05
C VAL A 158 21.36 10.99 5.33
N HIS A 159 22.37 11.70 5.85
CA HIS A 159 22.31 13.14 6.09
C HIS A 159 22.40 13.90 4.78
N LEU A 160 21.40 14.73 4.49
CA LEU A 160 21.32 15.51 3.26
C LEU A 160 21.83 16.95 3.43
N GLY A 161 21.94 17.42 4.67
CA GLY A 161 22.43 18.76 5.00
C GLY A 161 21.66 19.43 6.14
N MET A 162 22.19 20.59 6.53
CA MET A 162 21.61 21.52 7.50
C MET A 162 21.21 22.80 6.76
N PHE A 163 19.99 23.27 7.01
CA PHE A 163 19.37 24.40 6.33
C PHE A 163 18.83 25.40 7.35
N ASP A 164 18.58 26.63 6.91
CA ASP A 164 18.12 27.69 7.81
C ASP A 164 16.59 27.70 7.91
N THR A 165 15.90 27.14 6.90
CA THR A 165 14.45 26.98 6.87
C THR A 165 14.02 25.52 6.73
N ALA A 166 12.77 25.23 7.14
CA ALA A 166 12.19 23.90 7.01
C ALA A 166 11.92 23.55 5.53
N GLU A 167 11.56 24.55 4.74
CA GLU A 167 11.25 24.50 3.31
C GLU A 167 12.45 24.07 2.48
N GLU A 168 13.63 24.64 2.76
CA GLU A 168 14.90 24.27 2.12
C GLU A 168 15.30 22.83 2.44
N ALA A 169 15.23 22.45 3.73
CA ALA A 169 15.46 21.07 4.14
C ALA A 169 14.48 20.10 3.45
N ALA A 170 13.21 20.48 3.32
CA ALA A 170 12.20 19.71 2.61
C ALA A 170 12.46 19.65 1.10
N ALA A 171 12.98 20.70 0.49
CA ALA A 171 13.39 20.72 -0.92
C ALA A 171 14.56 19.78 -1.17
N ALA A 172 15.57 19.79 -0.29
CA ALA A 172 16.70 18.85 -0.34
C ALA A 172 16.23 17.39 -0.19
N TYR A 173 15.32 17.12 0.76
CA TYR A 173 14.70 15.80 0.91
C TYR A 173 13.97 15.37 -0.37
N ARG A 174 13.11 16.21 -0.93
CA ARG A 174 12.35 15.91 -2.17
C ARG A 174 13.28 15.67 -3.36
N ARG A 175 14.39 16.40 -3.46
CA ARG A 175 15.42 16.17 -4.48
C ARG A 175 16.01 14.78 -4.33
N ALA A 176 16.49 14.43 -3.12
CA ALA A 176 17.04 13.10 -2.85
C ALA A 176 16.04 11.97 -3.13
N GLN A 177 14.77 12.15 -2.73
CA GLN A 177 13.71 11.18 -2.99
C GLN A 177 13.48 10.95 -4.49
N ARG A 178 13.44 12.01 -5.30
CA ARG A 178 13.29 11.90 -6.77
C ARG A 178 14.47 11.17 -7.42
N GLU A 179 15.69 11.45 -6.99
CA GLU A 179 16.87 10.78 -7.53
C GLU A 179 16.91 9.28 -7.18
N LEU A 180 16.44 8.89 -5.99
CA LEU A 180 16.31 7.49 -5.62
C LEU A 180 15.28 6.76 -6.49
N LEU A 181 14.11 7.38 -6.72
CA LEU A 181 13.07 6.80 -7.59
C LEU A 181 13.60 6.56 -9.01
N LYS A 182 14.32 7.54 -9.59
CA LYS A 182 14.94 7.38 -10.91
C LYS A 182 15.94 6.23 -10.97
N LYS A 183 16.74 6.02 -9.91
CA LYS A 183 17.69 4.90 -9.84
C LYS A 183 16.97 3.55 -9.77
N GLU A 184 15.91 3.46 -8.97
CA GLU A 184 15.08 2.25 -8.87
C GLU A 184 14.41 1.88 -10.20
N ASP A 185 13.99 2.86 -11.00
CA ASP A 185 13.37 2.60 -12.30
C ASP A 185 14.39 2.23 -13.40
N LYS A 186 15.61 2.78 -13.33
CA LYS A 186 16.71 2.38 -14.24
C LYS A 186 17.16 0.94 -13.98
N SER A 187 17.21 0.53 -12.72
CA SER A 187 17.54 -0.86 -12.33
C SER A 187 16.52 -1.91 -12.82
N LYS A 188 15.33 -1.50 -13.27
CA LYS A 188 14.33 -2.42 -13.85
C LYS A 188 14.46 -2.59 -15.37
N LYS A 189 15.27 -1.76 -16.04
CA LYS A 189 15.44 -1.75 -17.51
C LYS A 189 16.76 -2.34 -17.98
N SER A 190 17.68 -2.64 -17.05
CA SER A 190 18.92 -3.40 -17.29
C SER A 190 18.74 -4.82 -16.80
#